data_AF-A0ABD2NKB5-F1
#
_entry.id   AF-A0ABD2NKB5-F1
#
_cell.length_a   1.000
_cell.length_b   1.000
_cell.length_c   1.000
_cell.angle_alpha   90.00
_cell.angle_beta   90.00
_cell.angle_gamma   90.00
#
_symmetry.space_group_name_H-M   'P 1'
#
loop_
_entity.id
_entity.type
_entity.pdbx_description
1 polymer ?
#
loop_
_entity_poly.entity_id
_entity_poly.type
_entity_poly.pdbx_seq_one_letter_code
_entity_poly.pdbx_strand_id
1 'polypeptide(L)'
;MATDNNWKENILTQIKRRNEVQTNKFLDIITLNNKIFKYANALRNENTQLNNQIDRLRIGVGEGKSSGNDARFQEKIQHLEQKLLAQQEELTELHRRKGENSQQIIDLNVKLQDQEKQLQAKDLSIMEMTKDRTRLNAEVGMYEKALKELQYLIDTLRDEHQALQLAFSSLEDKLRTTQDENRQLVERLIKYKSKDVDRLNEENDNFLNDGTKKFVLSTFGLFKRKKYYKVQKEIEEACRETRGSIEDIPETYIPMQETTLPNKCVAKIDAHDGEVNAVKWSPADGMVATAGADRKVKLWDASKGNKLILTGCNVLFLFLIELRFCLS
;
A
#
# COMPACT_ATOMS: atom_id res chain seq x y z
N MET A 1 2.32 -22.69 33.52
CA MET A 1 1.08 -23.38 33.95
C MET A 1 -0.04 -22.34 34.05
N ALA A 2 -0.83 -22.12 32.99
CA ALA A 2 -2.08 -21.31 33.07
C ALA A 2 -2.95 -21.38 31.80
N THR A 3 -3.07 -22.52 31.12
CA THR A 3 -3.82 -22.62 29.84
C THR A 3 -4.93 -23.68 29.85
N ASP A 4 -5.52 -23.99 31.01
CA ASP A 4 -6.51 -25.09 31.13
C ASP A 4 -7.93 -24.66 31.56
N ASN A 5 -8.20 -23.36 31.70
CA ASN A 5 -9.51 -22.86 32.14
C ASN A 5 -10.40 -22.24 31.04
N ASN A 6 -9.92 -22.15 29.79
CA ASN A 6 -10.64 -21.43 28.73
C ASN A 6 -11.90 -22.18 28.23
N TRP A 7 -11.91 -23.52 28.29
CA TRP A 7 -13.03 -24.31 27.77
C TRP A 7 -14.30 -24.18 28.62
N LYS A 8 -14.17 -24.03 29.95
CA LYS A 8 -15.32 -23.84 30.85
C LYS A 8 -16.03 -22.52 30.59
N GLU A 9 -15.28 -21.43 30.41
CA GLU A 9 -15.86 -20.14 30.08
C GLU A 9 -16.55 -20.16 28.73
N ASN A 10 -15.94 -20.80 27.74
CA ASN A 10 -16.49 -20.92 26.39
C ASN A 10 -17.82 -21.70 26.38
N ILE A 11 -17.88 -22.83 27.10
CA ILE A 11 -19.14 -23.59 27.28
C ILE A 11 -20.18 -22.74 28.01
N LEU A 12 -19.80 -22.02 29.07
CA LEU A 12 -20.73 -21.16 29.80
C LEU A 12 -21.29 -20.05 28.90
N THR A 13 -20.46 -19.47 28.03
CA THR A 13 -20.91 -18.44 27.07
C THR A 13 -21.86 -19.03 26.03
N GLN A 14 -21.54 -20.22 25.50
CA GLN A 14 -22.40 -20.92 24.55
C GLN A 14 -23.76 -21.30 25.16
N ILE A 15 -23.79 -21.76 26.41
CA ILE A 15 -25.03 -22.09 27.13
C ILE A 15 -25.86 -20.83 27.38
N LYS A 16 -25.23 -19.73 27.83
CA LYS A 16 -25.91 -18.45 28.02
C LYS A 16 -26.53 -17.95 26.71
N ARG A 17 -25.76 -17.96 25.62
CA ARG A 17 -26.24 -17.56 24.29
C ARG A 17 -27.36 -18.47 23.80
N ARG A 18 -27.26 -19.79 24.01
CA ARG A 18 -28.32 -20.73 23.67
C ARG A 18 -29.60 -20.43 24.46
N ASN A 19 -29.50 -20.27 25.78
CA ASN A 19 -30.67 -19.99 26.62
C ASN A 19 -31.32 -18.65 26.23
N GLU A 20 -30.53 -17.64 25.89
CA GLU A 20 -31.01 -16.33 25.46
C GLU A 20 -31.74 -16.41 24.11
N VAL A 21 -31.22 -17.18 23.14
CA VAL A 21 -31.80 -17.31 21.80
C VAL A 21 -32.97 -18.30 21.75
N GLN A 22 -32.87 -19.42 22.46
CA GLN A 22 -33.77 -20.58 22.31
C GLN A 22 -34.74 -20.78 23.47
N THR A 23 -34.44 -20.30 24.68
CA THR A 23 -35.30 -20.53 25.86
C THR A 23 -36.01 -19.27 26.28
N ASN A 24 -35.29 -18.16 26.47
CA ASN A 24 -35.84 -16.93 27.01
C ASN A 24 -36.82 -16.26 26.04
N LYS A 25 -36.51 -16.25 24.74
CA LYS A 25 -37.41 -15.72 23.71
C LYS A 25 -38.77 -16.43 23.64
N PHE A 26 -38.83 -17.69 24.08
CA PHE A 26 -40.03 -18.52 24.01
C PHE A 26 -40.61 -18.84 25.38
N LEU A 27 -40.10 -18.22 26.45
CA LEU A 27 -40.48 -18.52 27.83
C LEU A 27 -41.98 -18.34 28.06
N ASP A 28 -42.57 -17.29 27.47
CA ASP A 28 -43.99 -16.99 27.57
C ASP A 28 -44.85 -18.06 26.88
N ILE A 29 -44.42 -18.53 25.71
CA ILE A 29 -45.10 -19.60 24.97
C ILE A 29 -45.02 -20.91 25.75
N ILE A 30 -43.83 -21.25 26.28
CA ILE A 30 -43.62 -22.46 27.08
C ILE A 30 -44.49 -22.45 28.34
N THR A 31 -44.55 -21.32 29.05
CA THR A 31 -45.39 -21.19 30.25
C THR A 31 -46.88 -21.25 29.91
N LEU A 32 -47.32 -20.63 28.82
CA LEU A 32 -48.72 -20.71 28.37
C LEU A 32 -49.09 -22.15 27.98
N ASN A 33 -48.24 -22.84 27.23
CA ASN A 33 -48.47 -24.23 26.81
C ASN A 33 -48.54 -25.17 28.02
N ASN A 34 -47.65 -24.99 28.99
CA ASN A 34 -47.70 -25.72 30.26
C ASN A 34 -49.00 -25.47 31.05
N LYS A 35 -49.53 -24.24 31.04
CA LYS A 35 -50.84 -23.93 31.65
C LYS A 35 -51.98 -24.63 30.93
N ILE A 36 -52.00 -24.57 29.59
CA ILE A 36 -53.01 -25.26 28.77
C ILE A 36 -52.96 -26.77 28.99
N PHE A 37 -51.77 -27.35 29.04
CA PHE A 37 -51.57 -28.77 29.29
C PHE A 37 -52.12 -29.20 30.66
N LYS A 38 -51.87 -28.41 31.71
CA LYS A 38 -52.45 -28.64 33.04
C LYS A 38 -53.99 -28.57 33.01
N TYR A 39 -54.55 -27.59 32.31
CA TYR A 39 -56.00 -27.41 32.20
C TYR A 39 -56.66 -28.56 31.43
N ALA A 40 -56.06 -28.99 30.30
CA ALA A 40 -56.52 -30.13 29.51
C ALA A 40 -56.50 -31.44 30.31
N ASN A 41 -55.45 -31.68 31.11
CA ASN A 41 -55.39 -32.85 31.99
C ASN A 41 -56.43 -32.79 33.11
N ALA A 42 -56.70 -31.61 33.68
CA ALA A 42 -57.74 -31.44 34.69
C ALA A 42 -59.13 -31.76 34.13
N LEU A 43 -59.49 -31.18 32.98
CA LEU A 43 -60.74 -31.47 32.25
C LEU A 43 -60.88 -32.93 31.86
N ARG A 44 -59.78 -33.57 31.43
CA ARG A 44 -59.76 -35.00 31.10
C ARG A 44 -60.08 -35.85 32.33
N ASN A 45 -59.48 -35.53 33.47
CA ASN A 45 -59.76 -36.22 34.73
C ASN A 45 -61.21 -36.01 35.19
N GLU A 46 -61.74 -34.80 35.08
CA GLU A 46 -63.13 -34.50 35.41
C GLU A 46 -64.12 -35.27 34.51
N ASN A 47 -63.88 -35.32 33.20
CA ASN A 47 -64.67 -36.13 32.27
C ASN A 47 -64.63 -37.63 32.62
N THR A 48 -63.47 -38.16 33.03
CA THR A 48 -63.40 -39.55 33.47
C THR A 48 -64.19 -39.78 34.76
N GLN A 49 -64.20 -38.82 35.69
CA GLN A 49 -65.00 -38.92 36.91
C GLN A 49 -66.50 -38.86 36.62
N LEU A 50 -66.92 -37.93 35.76
CA LEU A 50 -68.32 -37.80 35.33
C LEU A 50 -68.79 -39.06 34.59
N ASN A 51 -67.98 -39.63 33.68
CA ASN A 51 -68.31 -40.88 33.02
C ASN A 51 -68.46 -42.04 34.03
N ASN A 52 -67.54 -42.17 34.99
CA ASN A 52 -67.65 -43.17 36.04
C ASN A 52 -68.92 -42.98 36.89
N GLN A 53 -69.35 -41.73 37.10
CA GLN A 53 -70.57 -41.42 37.85
C GLN A 53 -71.83 -41.71 37.02
N ILE A 54 -71.82 -41.43 35.72
CA ILE A 54 -72.87 -41.82 34.78
C ILE A 54 -73.01 -43.33 34.74
N ASP A 55 -71.92 -44.09 34.69
CA ASP A 55 -71.95 -45.54 34.70
C ASP A 55 -72.53 -46.10 36.01
N ARG A 56 -72.18 -45.51 37.16
CA ARG A 56 -72.82 -45.84 38.45
C ARG A 56 -74.32 -45.55 38.47
N LEU A 57 -74.73 -44.41 37.93
CA LEU A 57 -76.15 -44.04 37.85
C LEU A 57 -76.92 -44.93 36.86
N ARG A 58 -76.32 -45.31 35.72
CA ARG A 58 -76.90 -46.27 34.77
C ARG A 58 -77.12 -47.64 35.39
N ILE A 59 -76.22 -48.10 36.25
CA ILE A 59 -76.39 -49.33 37.04
C ILE A 59 -77.54 -49.18 38.05
N GLY A 60 -77.71 -48.00 38.66
CA GLY A 60 -78.78 -47.72 39.63
C GLY A 60 -80.17 -47.46 39.04
N VAL A 61 -80.28 -47.08 37.75
CA VAL A 61 -81.56 -46.75 37.09
C VAL A 61 -82.26 -47.99 36.49
N GLY A 62 -81.68 -49.19 36.63
CA GLY A 62 -82.31 -50.46 36.23
C GLY A 62 -83.61 -50.81 36.97
N GLU A 63 -83.94 -50.12 38.06
CA GLU A 63 -85.15 -50.36 38.86
C GLU A 63 -85.88 -49.04 39.14
N GLY A 64 -86.90 -48.72 38.34
CA GLY A 64 -87.76 -47.57 38.63
C GLY A 64 -88.63 -47.12 37.47
N LYS A 65 -89.74 -47.82 37.25
CA LYS A 65 -90.87 -47.29 36.45
C LYS A 65 -91.67 -46.32 37.32
N SER A 66 -91.90 -45.11 36.83
CA SER A 66 -92.92 -44.21 37.39
C SER A 66 -93.51 -43.35 36.27
N SER A 67 -94.78 -43.64 36.00
CA SER A 67 -95.69 -42.94 35.09
C SER A 67 -96.41 -41.85 35.88
N GLY A 68 -96.24 -40.59 35.48
CA GLY A 68 -96.92 -39.44 36.11
C GLY A 68 -96.04 -38.19 36.20
N ASN A 69 -95.64 -37.60 35.07
CA ASN A 69 -94.87 -36.35 35.04
C ASN A 69 -94.96 -35.60 33.70
N ASP A 70 -96.06 -35.71 32.96
CA ASP A 70 -96.14 -35.29 31.55
C ASP A 70 -95.88 -33.79 31.32
N ALA A 71 -96.42 -32.91 32.20
CA ALA A 71 -96.17 -31.46 32.14
C ALA A 71 -94.71 -31.08 32.51
N ARG A 72 -94.15 -31.74 33.53
CA ARG A 72 -92.74 -31.55 33.94
C ARG A 72 -91.77 -32.11 32.89
N PHE A 73 -92.16 -33.17 32.19
CA PHE A 73 -91.43 -33.72 31.06
C PHE A 73 -91.46 -32.77 29.87
N GLN A 74 -92.62 -32.18 29.55
CA GLN A 74 -92.74 -31.17 28.49
C GLN A 74 -91.91 -29.91 28.77
N GLU A 75 -91.92 -29.36 29.99
CA GLU A 75 -91.02 -28.24 30.36
C GLU A 75 -89.54 -28.62 30.22
N LYS A 76 -89.19 -29.85 30.61
CA LYS A 76 -87.81 -30.34 30.50
C LYS A 76 -87.40 -30.56 29.05
N ILE A 77 -88.31 -31.00 28.19
CA ILE A 77 -88.14 -31.11 26.74
C ILE A 77 -87.93 -29.71 26.15
N GLN A 78 -88.78 -28.72 26.47
CA GLN A 78 -88.62 -27.34 26.00
C GLN A 78 -87.29 -26.72 26.45
N HIS A 79 -86.88 -26.93 27.71
CA HIS A 79 -85.58 -26.46 28.19
C HIS A 79 -84.41 -27.16 27.47
N LEU A 80 -84.54 -28.44 27.15
CA LEU A 80 -83.52 -29.17 26.36
C LEU A 80 -83.47 -28.69 24.91
N GLU A 81 -84.62 -28.39 24.30
CA GLU A 81 -84.71 -27.80 22.95
C GLU A 81 -84.08 -26.41 22.91
N GLN A 82 -84.35 -25.55 23.89
CA GLN A 82 -83.72 -24.24 24.00
C GLN A 82 -82.19 -24.36 24.17
N LYS A 83 -81.73 -25.33 24.96
CA LYS A 83 -80.31 -25.61 25.16
C LYS A 83 -79.64 -26.15 23.90
N LEU A 84 -80.34 -26.99 23.14
CA LEU A 84 -79.90 -27.48 21.83
C LEU A 84 -79.71 -26.31 20.85
N LEU A 85 -80.68 -25.39 20.82
CA LEU A 85 -80.65 -24.21 19.94
C LEU A 85 -79.50 -23.26 20.31
N ALA A 86 -79.31 -22.98 21.60
CA ALA A 86 -78.17 -22.18 22.08
C ALA A 86 -76.82 -22.84 21.75
N GLN A 87 -76.70 -24.16 21.89
CA GLN A 87 -75.50 -24.90 21.48
C GLN A 87 -75.27 -24.84 19.96
N GLN A 88 -76.35 -24.87 19.17
CA GLN A 88 -76.27 -24.73 17.71
C GLN A 88 -75.75 -23.33 17.31
N GLU A 89 -76.23 -22.27 17.97
CA GLU A 89 -75.78 -20.89 17.76
C GLU A 89 -74.31 -20.71 18.16
N GLU A 90 -73.91 -21.23 19.32
CA GLU A 90 -72.52 -21.18 19.79
C GLU A 90 -71.57 -21.92 18.84
N LEU A 91 -71.98 -23.09 18.32
CA LEU A 91 -71.21 -23.84 17.34
C LEU A 91 -71.02 -23.06 16.03
N THR A 92 -72.07 -22.36 15.58
CA THR A 92 -72.04 -21.56 14.36
C THR A 92 -71.11 -20.35 14.51
N GLU A 93 -71.18 -19.67 15.66
CA GLU A 93 -70.29 -18.55 16.00
C GLU A 93 -68.82 -19.01 16.13
N LEU A 94 -68.57 -20.20 16.70
CA LEU A 94 -67.23 -20.78 16.76
C LEU A 94 -66.68 -21.09 15.37
N HIS A 95 -67.49 -21.64 14.46
CA HIS A 95 -67.07 -21.86 13.08
C HIS A 95 -66.76 -20.55 12.36
N ARG A 96 -67.55 -19.50 12.59
CA ARG A 96 -67.32 -18.15 12.07
C ARG A 96 -65.97 -17.59 12.54
N ARG A 97 -65.72 -17.58 13.85
CA ARG A 97 -64.44 -17.14 14.45
C ARG A 97 -63.26 -17.98 13.99
N LYS A 98 -63.43 -19.29 13.86
CA LYS A 98 -62.40 -20.18 13.31
C LYS A 98 -62.02 -19.79 11.88
N GLY A 99 -63.01 -19.43 11.05
CA GLY A 99 -62.79 -18.92 9.70
C GLY A 99 -62.00 -17.61 9.70
N GLU A 100 -62.41 -16.65 10.54
CA GLU A 100 -61.72 -15.37 10.71
C GLU A 100 -60.26 -15.54 11.16
N ASN A 101 -60.02 -16.36 12.18
CA ASN A 101 -58.67 -16.65 12.66
C ASN A 101 -57.83 -17.35 11.58
N SER A 102 -58.44 -18.25 10.80
CA SER A 102 -57.75 -18.92 9.69
C SER A 102 -57.34 -17.91 8.61
N GLN A 103 -58.21 -16.95 8.27
CA GLN A 103 -57.89 -15.87 7.34
C GLN A 103 -56.79 -14.96 7.87
N GLN A 104 -56.85 -14.57 9.15
CA GLN A 104 -55.81 -13.76 9.78
C GLN A 104 -54.44 -14.45 9.73
N ILE A 105 -54.38 -15.76 9.94
CA ILE A 105 -53.13 -16.54 9.82
C ILE A 105 -52.58 -16.49 8.40
N ILE A 106 -53.44 -16.61 7.38
CA ILE A 106 -53.03 -16.51 5.98
C ILE A 106 -52.46 -15.12 5.69
N ASP A 107 -53.17 -14.06 6.09
CA ASP A 107 -52.74 -12.68 5.86
C ASP A 107 -51.41 -12.37 6.58
N LEU A 108 -51.23 -12.87 7.80
CA LEU A 108 -49.98 -12.74 8.54
C LEU A 108 -48.84 -13.52 7.88
N ASN A 109 -49.10 -14.71 7.35
CA ASN A 109 -48.10 -15.48 6.61
C ASN A 109 -47.65 -14.76 5.32
N VAL A 110 -48.57 -14.14 4.59
CA VAL A 110 -48.22 -13.35 3.40
C VAL A 110 -47.34 -12.16 3.78
N LYS A 111 -47.73 -11.41 4.83
CA LYS A 111 -46.91 -10.30 5.34
C LYS A 111 -45.53 -10.76 5.80
N LEU A 112 -45.44 -11.92 6.43
CA LEU A 112 -44.17 -12.50 6.89
C LEU A 112 -43.27 -12.86 5.69
N GLN A 113 -43.84 -13.46 4.64
CA GLN A 113 -43.09 -13.75 3.41
C GLN A 113 -42.58 -12.48 2.72
N ASP A 114 -43.39 -11.42 2.67
CA ASP A 114 -42.95 -10.15 2.07
C ASP A 114 -41.85 -9.49 2.90
N GLN A 115 -41.95 -9.54 4.24
CA GLN A 115 -40.89 -9.08 5.12
C GLN A 115 -39.60 -9.90 4.95
N GLU A 116 -39.69 -11.23 4.83
CA GLU A 116 -38.53 -12.09 4.56
C GLU A 116 -37.85 -11.73 3.24
N LYS A 117 -38.61 -11.48 2.16
CA LYS A 117 -38.04 -11.03 0.88
C LYS A 117 -37.34 -9.68 1.01
N GLN A 118 -37.92 -8.73 1.73
CA GLN A 118 -37.28 -7.43 1.98
C GLN A 118 -36.00 -7.58 2.80
N LEU A 119 -35.99 -8.48 3.78
CA LEU A 119 -34.82 -8.78 4.61
C LEU A 119 -33.70 -9.37 3.75
N GLN A 120 -34.01 -10.35 2.91
CA GLN A 120 -33.05 -10.95 1.96
C GLN A 120 -32.47 -9.90 1.00
N ALA A 121 -33.30 -9.01 0.45
CA ALA A 121 -32.82 -7.94 -0.43
C ALA A 121 -31.87 -6.98 0.29
N LYS A 122 -32.17 -6.63 1.54
CA LYS A 122 -31.29 -5.80 2.37
C LYS A 122 -29.99 -6.52 2.73
N ASP A 123 -30.04 -7.81 3.03
CA ASP A 123 -28.85 -8.61 3.34
C ASP A 123 -27.90 -8.68 2.14
N LEU A 124 -28.43 -8.83 0.92
CA LEU A 124 -27.64 -8.76 -0.31
C LEU A 124 -26.98 -7.39 -0.50
N SER A 125 -27.72 -6.30 -0.27
CA SER A 125 -27.17 -4.95 -0.36
C SER A 125 -26.10 -4.69 0.71
N ILE A 126 -26.31 -5.16 1.94
CA ILE A 126 -25.32 -5.08 3.02
C ILE A 126 -24.05 -5.87 2.65
N MET A 127 -24.19 -7.05 2.06
CA MET A 127 -23.07 -7.86 1.63
C MET A 127 -22.23 -7.16 0.55
N GLU A 128 -22.88 -6.54 -0.44
CA GLU A 128 -22.21 -5.77 -1.49
C GLU A 128 -21.46 -4.55 -0.92
N MET A 129 -22.14 -3.75 -0.09
CA MET A 129 -21.53 -2.59 0.58
C MET A 129 -20.38 -3.00 1.50
N THR A 130 -20.48 -4.16 2.14
CA THR A 130 -19.39 -4.70 2.99
C THR A 130 -18.18 -5.09 2.13
N LYS A 131 -18.40 -5.71 0.97
CA LYS A 131 -17.34 -6.05 0.03
C LYS A 131 -16.62 -4.79 -0.46
N ASP A 132 -17.37 -3.76 -0.86
CA ASP A 132 -16.77 -2.49 -1.28
C ASP A 132 -16.01 -1.80 -0.14
N ARG A 133 -16.56 -1.83 1.09
CA ARG A 133 -15.85 -1.32 2.28
C ARG A 133 -14.52 -2.04 2.48
N THR A 134 -14.49 -3.37 2.35
CA THR A 134 -13.24 -4.14 2.48
C THR A 134 -12.24 -3.83 1.37
N ARG A 135 -12.70 -3.65 0.13
CA ARG A 135 -11.86 -3.25 -1.01
C ARG A 135 -11.23 -1.88 -0.76
N LEU A 136 -12.06 -0.89 -0.42
CA LEU A 136 -11.59 0.48 -0.20
C LEU A 136 -10.64 0.57 1.00
N ASN A 137 -10.91 -0.16 2.09
CA ASN A 137 -9.99 -0.22 3.23
C ASN A 137 -8.63 -0.84 2.85
N ALA A 138 -8.61 -1.83 1.94
CA ALA A 138 -7.36 -2.40 1.46
C ALA A 138 -6.58 -1.38 0.61
N GLU A 139 -7.26 -0.65 -0.29
CA GLU A 139 -6.66 0.42 -1.08
C GLU A 139 -6.08 1.53 -0.20
N VAL A 140 -6.84 2.00 0.79
CA VAL A 140 -6.35 2.99 1.77
C VAL A 140 -5.10 2.46 2.49
N GLY A 141 -5.10 1.20 2.94
CA GLY A 141 -3.93 0.60 3.57
C GLY A 141 -2.71 0.49 2.63
N MET A 142 -2.91 0.35 1.32
CA MET A 142 -1.82 0.40 0.34
C MET A 142 -1.26 1.82 0.19
N TYR A 143 -2.12 2.83 0.08
CA TYR A 143 -1.69 4.23 -0.01
C TYR A 143 -0.97 4.69 1.26
N GLU A 144 -1.44 4.28 2.45
CA GLU A 144 -0.75 4.58 3.71
C GLU A 144 0.66 3.98 3.78
N LYS A 145 0.86 2.76 3.25
CA LYS A 145 2.18 2.14 3.17
C LYS A 145 3.09 2.90 2.20
N ALA A 146 2.58 3.22 1.00
CA ALA A 146 3.33 3.99 0.01
C ALA A 146 3.73 5.38 0.54
N LEU A 147 2.85 6.03 1.30
CA LEU A 147 3.13 7.33 1.91
C LEU A 147 4.23 7.21 2.97
N LYS A 148 4.21 6.15 3.80
CA LYS A 148 5.28 5.87 4.76
C LYS A 148 6.62 5.59 4.08
N GLU A 149 6.62 4.81 3.00
CA GLU A 149 7.84 4.52 2.22
C GLU A 149 8.41 5.80 1.60
N LEU A 150 7.55 6.66 1.04
CA LEU A 150 7.96 7.94 0.47
C LEU A 150 8.52 8.88 1.54
N GLN A 151 7.88 8.93 2.71
CA GLN A 151 8.37 9.72 3.85
C GLN A 151 9.76 9.25 4.29
N TYR A 152 9.95 7.94 4.42
CA TYR A 152 11.26 7.37 4.75
C TYR A 152 12.34 7.72 3.71
N LEU A 153 11.98 7.69 2.42
CA LEU A 153 12.89 8.09 1.35
C LEU A 153 13.26 9.57 1.43
N ILE A 154 12.29 10.45 1.73
CA ILE A 154 12.54 11.89 1.92
C ILE A 154 13.51 12.14 3.08
N ASP A 155 13.34 11.43 4.19
CA ASP A 155 14.22 11.59 5.35
C ASP A 155 15.63 11.09 5.02
N THR A 156 15.76 9.95 4.33
CA THR A 156 17.06 9.43 3.87
C THR A 156 17.78 10.41 2.93
N LEU A 157 17.05 10.97 1.96
CA LEU A 157 17.61 11.96 1.03
C LEU A 157 18.04 13.25 1.73
N ARG A 158 17.32 13.66 2.78
CA ARG A 158 17.71 14.82 3.60
C ARG A 158 19.01 14.57 4.35
N ASP A 159 19.18 13.38 4.92
CA ASP A 159 20.40 13.00 5.63
C ASP A 159 21.61 12.94 4.67
N GLU A 160 21.42 12.36 3.48
CA GLU A 160 22.45 12.36 2.42
C GLU A 160 22.83 13.77 1.97
N HIS A 161 21.83 14.64 1.76
CA HIS A 161 22.07 16.04 1.40
C HIS A 161 22.88 16.76 2.47
N GLN A 162 22.54 16.56 3.75
CA GLN A 162 23.27 17.16 4.86
C GLN A 162 24.72 16.66 4.94
N ALA A 163 24.93 15.35 4.75
CA ALA A 163 26.27 14.76 4.71
C ALA A 163 27.12 15.34 3.56
N LEU A 164 26.53 15.46 2.36
CA LEU A 164 27.19 16.08 1.21
C LEU A 164 27.51 17.55 1.49
N GLN A 165 26.60 18.32 2.07
CA GLN A 165 26.83 19.72 2.39
C GLN A 165 28.00 19.92 3.35
N LEU A 166 28.13 19.06 4.37
CA LEU A 166 29.28 19.07 5.27
C LEU A 166 30.58 18.70 4.55
N ALA A 167 30.54 17.71 3.65
CA ALA A 167 31.70 17.34 2.84
C ALA A 167 32.14 18.47 1.89
N PHE A 168 31.19 19.17 1.26
CA PHE A 168 31.44 20.35 0.44
C PHE A 168 32.11 21.47 1.24
N SER A 169 31.57 21.82 2.41
CA SER A 169 32.19 22.83 3.29
C SER A 169 33.63 22.46 3.66
N SER A 170 33.89 21.18 3.98
CA SER A 170 35.25 20.72 4.28
C SER A 170 36.19 20.81 3.08
N LEU A 171 35.70 20.55 1.87
CA LEU A 171 36.48 20.69 0.64
C LEU A 171 36.77 22.16 0.30
N GLU A 172 35.81 23.06 0.50
CA GLU A 172 36.00 24.50 0.35
C GLU A 172 37.09 25.02 1.29
N ASP A 173 37.07 24.59 2.55
CA ASP A 173 38.12 24.94 3.51
C ASP A 173 39.50 24.46 3.04
N LYS A 174 39.62 23.21 2.57
CA LYS A 174 40.88 22.67 2.02
C LYS A 174 41.35 23.40 0.77
N LEU A 175 40.42 23.79 -0.10
CA LEU A 175 40.74 24.58 -1.29
C LEU A 175 41.31 25.93 -0.86
N ARG A 176 40.68 26.58 0.11
CA ARG A 176 41.12 27.87 0.64
C ARG A 176 42.51 27.77 1.26
N THR A 177 42.78 26.76 2.10
CA THR A 177 44.12 26.56 2.68
C THR A 177 45.18 26.33 1.60
N THR A 178 44.87 25.51 0.59
CA THR A 178 45.79 25.23 -0.52
C THR A 178 46.07 26.49 -1.35
N GLN A 179 45.05 27.34 -1.58
CA GLN A 179 45.21 28.61 -2.27
C GLN A 179 46.10 29.58 -1.47
N ASP A 180 45.94 29.63 -0.16
CA ASP A 180 46.76 30.48 0.71
C ASP A 180 48.22 29.99 0.77
N GLU A 181 48.46 28.68 0.83
CA GLU A 181 49.80 28.09 0.72
C GLU A 181 50.47 28.45 -0.61
N ASN A 182 49.76 28.28 -1.73
CA ASN A 182 50.27 28.66 -3.04
C ASN A 182 50.62 30.16 -3.11
N ARG A 183 49.77 31.03 -2.55
CA ARG A 183 50.04 32.48 -2.49
C ARG A 183 51.34 32.77 -1.71
N GLN A 184 51.52 32.14 -0.56
CA GLN A 184 52.73 32.30 0.26
C GLN A 184 54.00 31.80 -0.46
N LEU A 185 53.90 30.68 -1.19
CA LEU A 185 55.02 30.16 -1.99
C LEU A 185 55.40 31.12 -3.12
N VAL A 186 54.41 31.67 -3.83
CA VAL A 186 54.63 32.67 -4.89
C VAL A 186 55.26 33.93 -4.32
N GLU A 187 54.76 34.43 -3.18
CA GLU A 187 55.34 35.62 -2.52
C GLU A 187 56.80 35.39 -2.11
N ARG A 188 57.10 34.22 -1.53
CA ARG A 188 58.47 33.83 -1.18
C ARG A 188 59.37 33.76 -2.42
N LEU A 189 58.87 33.19 -3.52
CA LEU A 189 59.60 33.10 -4.78
C LEU A 189 59.91 34.49 -5.34
N ILE A 190 58.95 35.42 -5.33
CA ILE A 190 59.15 36.81 -5.76
C ILE A 190 60.22 37.47 -4.90
N LYS A 191 60.19 37.29 -3.59
CA LYS A 191 61.20 37.83 -2.67
C LYS A 191 62.61 37.31 -2.97
N TYR A 192 62.76 36.00 -3.23
CA TYR A 192 64.03 35.41 -3.63
C TYR A 192 64.51 35.98 -4.97
N LYS A 193 63.62 36.07 -5.97
CA LYS A 193 63.95 36.63 -7.28
C LYS A 193 64.34 38.10 -7.21
N SER A 194 63.64 38.92 -6.42
CA SER A 194 64.00 40.33 -6.19
C SER A 194 65.41 40.44 -5.62
N LYS A 195 65.72 39.65 -4.59
CA LYS A 195 67.06 39.66 -3.97
C LYS A 195 68.16 39.25 -4.96
N ASP A 196 67.89 38.28 -5.83
CA ASP A 196 68.84 37.89 -6.87
C ASP A 196 68.99 38.99 -7.94
N VAL A 197 67.91 39.66 -8.34
CA VAL A 197 67.97 40.83 -9.23
C VAL A 197 68.81 41.95 -8.62
N ASP A 198 68.60 42.25 -7.33
CA ASP A 198 69.37 43.27 -6.60
C ASP A 198 70.87 42.90 -6.54
N ARG A 199 71.21 41.63 -6.26
CA ARG A 199 72.60 41.16 -6.26
C ARG A 199 73.25 41.31 -7.64
N LEU A 200 72.55 40.91 -8.71
CA LEU A 200 73.06 41.05 -10.07
C LEU A 200 73.25 42.52 -10.47
N ASN A 201 72.37 43.41 -10.02
CA ASN A 201 72.52 44.85 -10.24
C ASN A 201 73.74 45.40 -9.49
N GLU A 202 73.94 45.02 -8.23
CA GLU A 202 75.11 45.40 -7.42
C GLU A 202 76.42 44.91 -8.06
N GLU A 203 76.45 43.66 -8.54
CA GLU A 203 77.61 43.12 -9.28
C GLU A 203 77.84 43.87 -10.59
N ASN A 204 76.78 44.24 -11.31
CA ASN A 204 76.87 45.00 -12.56
C ASN A 204 77.34 46.45 -12.32
N ASP A 205 76.90 47.10 -11.24
CA ASP A 205 77.37 48.43 -10.83
C ASP A 205 78.84 48.39 -10.38
N ASN A 206 79.24 47.36 -9.63
CA ASN A 206 80.63 47.11 -9.29
C ASN A 206 81.48 46.86 -10.55
N PHE A 207 80.95 46.13 -11.53
CA PHE A 207 81.60 45.90 -12.83
C PHE A 207 81.74 47.19 -13.65
N LEU A 208 80.76 48.10 -13.57
CA LEU A 208 80.77 49.41 -14.26
C LEU A 208 81.74 50.43 -13.62
N ASN A 209 81.97 50.32 -12.31
CA ASN A 209 82.86 51.20 -11.54
C ASN A 209 84.34 50.78 -11.61
N ASP A 210 84.64 49.56 -12.05
CA ASP A 210 86.00 49.16 -12.44
C ASP A 210 86.39 49.87 -13.75
N GLY A 211 87.11 51.00 -13.61
CA GLY A 211 87.44 51.92 -14.71
C GLY A 211 88.16 51.29 -15.90
N THR A 212 88.78 50.11 -15.73
CA THR A 212 89.42 49.37 -16.83
C THR A 212 88.44 48.56 -17.69
N LYS A 213 87.25 48.19 -17.18
CA LYS A 213 86.28 47.34 -17.88
C LYS A 213 85.13 48.10 -18.53
N LYS A 214 84.92 49.36 -18.16
CA LYS A 214 83.91 50.27 -18.73
C LYS A 214 84.07 50.47 -20.25
N PHE A 215 85.31 50.45 -20.76
CA PHE A 215 85.63 50.56 -22.19
C PHE A 215 85.27 49.30 -22.98
N VAL A 216 85.52 48.11 -22.41
CA VAL A 216 85.18 46.82 -23.03
C VAL A 216 83.65 46.62 -23.02
N LEU A 217 82.96 47.08 -21.97
CA LEU A 217 81.50 47.01 -21.89
C LEU A 217 80.81 48.03 -22.80
N SER A 218 81.35 49.23 -23.02
CA SER A 218 80.74 50.17 -23.98
C SER A 218 80.82 49.66 -25.42
N THR A 219 81.93 48.98 -25.76
CA THR A 219 82.15 48.40 -27.09
C THR A 219 81.40 47.08 -27.30
N PHE A 220 81.45 46.13 -26.36
CA PHE A 220 80.74 44.85 -26.48
C PHE A 220 79.27 44.88 -26.00
N GLY A 221 78.92 45.80 -25.10
CA GLY A 221 77.56 45.97 -24.58
C GLY A 221 76.57 46.47 -25.64
N LEU A 222 77.03 47.27 -26.60
CA LEU A 222 76.24 47.63 -27.80
C LEU A 222 75.83 46.38 -28.61
N PHE A 223 76.71 45.38 -28.70
CA PHE A 223 76.42 44.12 -29.40
C PHE A 223 75.48 43.21 -28.59
N LYS A 224 75.69 43.05 -27.27
CA LYS A 224 74.77 42.28 -26.42
C LYS A 224 73.39 42.92 -26.34
N ARG A 225 73.30 44.25 -26.22
CA ARG A 225 72.02 44.97 -26.14
C ARG A 225 71.24 44.86 -27.44
N LYS A 226 71.89 44.87 -28.62
CA LYS A 226 71.25 44.53 -29.89
C LYS A 226 70.71 43.10 -29.92
N LYS A 227 71.43 42.13 -29.36
CA LYS A 227 70.98 40.72 -29.31
C LYS A 227 69.82 40.52 -28.33
N TYR A 228 69.87 41.13 -27.14
CA TYR A 228 68.77 41.10 -26.17
C TYR A 228 67.54 41.84 -26.66
N TYR A 229 67.69 43.01 -27.29
CA TYR A 229 66.57 43.74 -27.89
C TYR A 229 65.94 42.95 -29.05
N LYS A 230 66.75 42.19 -29.80
CA LYS A 230 66.26 41.29 -30.85
C LYS A 230 65.49 40.11 -30.29
N VAL A 231 66.01 39.44 -29.24
CA VAL A 231 65.31 38.34 -28.55
C VAL A 231 64.04 38.84 -27.85
N GLN A 232 64.07 40.02 -27.24
CA GLN A 232 62.92 40.60 -26.56
C GLN A 232 61.82 41.02 -27.55
N LYS A 233 62.22 41.53 -28.73
CA LYS A 233 61.31 41.78 -29.84
C LYS A 233 60.75 40.47 -30.41
N GLU A 234 61.56 39.44 -30.60
CA GLU A 234 61.12 38.10 -31.05
C GLU A 234 60.14 37.45 -30.06
N ILE A 235 60.32 37.63 -28.74
CA ILE A 235 59.37 37.16 -27.72
C ILE A 235 58.08 37.98 -27.73
N GLU A 236 58.16 39.30 -27.90
CA GLU A 236 56.98 40.18 -27.99
C GLU A 236 56.17 39.94 -29.28
N GLU A 237 56.84 39.55 -30.38
CA GLU A 237 56.25 39.12 -31.65
C GLU A 237 55.61 37.73 -31.51
N ALA A 238 56.28 36.78 -30.85
CA ALA A 238 55.72 35.45 -30.56
C ALA A 238 54.47 35.50 -29.65
N CYS A 239 54.47 36.37 -28.63
CA CYS A 239 53.28 36.63 -27.80
C CYS A 239 52.14 37.32 -28.56
N ARG A 240 52.45 38.03 -29.65
CA ARG A 240 51.46 38.63 -30.56
C ARG A 240 50.90 37.61 -31.54
N GLU A 241 51.71 36.63 -31.97
CA GLU A 241 51.30 35.50 -32.82
C GLU A 241 50.37 34.52 -32.09
N THR A 242 50.51 34.33 -30.78
CA THR A 242 49.60 33.47 -29.99
C THR A 242 48.22 34.11 -29.72
N ARG A 243 47.95 35.30 -30.26
CA ARG A 243 46.65 35.97 -30.25
C ARG A 243 45.93 35.94 -31.61
N GLY A 244 46.33 34.99 -32.46
CA GLY A 244 45.53 34.55 -33.60
C GLY A 244 44.29 33.77 -33.14
N SER A 245 43.21 33.97 -33.88
CA SER A 245 41.91 33.31 -33.85
C SER A 245 41.93 31.85 -33.37
N ILE A 246 40.92 31.45 -32.60
CA ILE A 246 40.57 30.03 -32.40
C ILE A 246 39.95 29.53 -33.71
N GLU A 247 40.76 29.38 -34.75
CA GLU A 247 40.44 28.65 -35.97
C GLU A 247 41.72 27.89 -36.36
N ASP A 248 41.56 26.59 -36.62
CA ASP A 248 42.56 25.62 -37.08
C ASP A 248 43.54 25.03 -36.04
N ILE A 249 43.01 24.11 -35.23
CA ILE A 249 43.79 22.99 -34.67
C ILE A 249 43.91 21.93 -35.78
N PRO A 250 45.12 21.42 -36.11
CA PRO A 250 45.28 20.37 -37.12
C PRO A 250 44.58 19.10 -36.67
N GLU A 251 43.59 18.65 -37.46
CA GLU A 251 42.88 17.39 -37.30
C GLU A 251 43.87 16.23 -37.25
N THR A 252 44.21 15.79 -36.04
CA THR A 252 44.59 14.41 -35.84
C THR A 252 43.32 13.62 -36.10
N TYR A 253 43.24 13.00 -37.27
CA TYR A 253 42.09 12.26 -37.78
C TYR A 253 41.67 11.17 -36.78
N ILE A 254 40.78 11.52 -35.86
CA ILE A 254 39.94 10.55 -35.18
C ILE A 254 38.86 10.21 -36.21
N PRO A 255 38.74 8.95 -36.67
CA PRO A 255 37.70 8.61 -37.62
C PRO A 255 36.35 8.82 -36.93
N MET A 256 35.73 9.98 -37.17
CA MET A 256 34.34 10.21 -36.81
C MET A 256 33.51 9.28 -37.70
N GLN A 257 33.02 8.20 -37.12
CA GLN A 257 31.95 7.43 -37.74
C GLN A 257 30.75 8.37 -37.95
N GLU A 258 30.27 8.44 -39.19
CA GLU A 258 29.01 9.09 -39.52
C GLU A 258 27.89 8.46 -38.69
N THR A 259 27.46 9.13 -37.63
CA THR A 259 26.27 8.74 -36.86
C THR A 259 25.04 9.22 -37.61
N THR A 260 24.63 8.46 -38.62
CA THR A 260 23.30 8.64 -39.22
C THR A 260 22.25 8.35 -38.16
N LEU A 261 21.36 9.31 -37.90
CA LEU A 261 20.23 9.12 -36.99
C LEU A 261 19.35 7.96 -37.51
N PRO A 262 19.14 6.89 -36.73
CA PRO A 262 18.38 5.74 -37.19
C PRO A 262 16.91 6.13 -37.43
N ASN A 263 16.48 6.08 -38.70
CA ASN A 263 15.13 6.46 -39.12
C ASN A 263 14.13 5.27 -39.10
N LYS A 264 14.60 4.07 -38.77
CA LYS A 264 13.81 2.84 -38.80
C LYS A 264 14.17 1.95 -37.62
N CYS A 265 13.16 1.49 -36.89
CA CYS A 265 13.32 0.52 -35.82
C CYS A 265 13.78 -0.83 -36.41
N VAL A 266 15.00 -1.26 -36.07
CA VAL A 266 15.62 -2.49 -36.58
C VAL A 266 15.12 -3.73 -35.83
N ALA A 267 14.84 -3.59 -34.53
CA ALA A 267 14.33 -4.69 -33.70
C ALA A 267 13.50 -4.15 -32.53
N LYS A 268 12.40 -4.85 -32.21
CA LYS A 268 11.57 -4.59 -31.02
C LYS A 268 11.59 -5.83 -30.14
N ILE A 269 11.88 -5.65 -28.86
CA ILE A 269 11.97 -6.74 -27.88
C ILE A 269 11.07 -6.39 -26.70
N ASP A 270 10.11 -7.27 -26.39
CA ASP A 270 9.30 -7.15 -25.18
C ASP A 270 10.10 -7.69 -23.99
N ALA A 271 10.83 -6.76 -23.37
CA ALA A 271 11.83 -7.10 -22.37
C ALA A 271 11.21 -7.52 -21.03
N HIS A 272 10.11 -6.90 -20.58
CA HIS A 272 9.51 -7.12 -19.26
C HIS A 272 7.97 -7.12 -19.31
N ASP A 273 7.33 -7.81 -18.38
CA ASP A 273 5.84 -7.86 -18.24
C ASP A 273 5.27 -6.56 -17.61
N GLY A 274 6.11 -5.57 -17.36
CA GLY A 274 5.75 -4.28 -16.78
C GLY A 274 6.67 -3.18 -17.28
N GLU A 275 6.54 -1.98 -16.72
CA GLU A 275 7.30 -0.80 -17.13
C GLU A 275 8.82 -1.03 -17.00
N VAL A 276 9.57 -0.61 -18.02
CA VAL A 276 11.04 -0.68 -18.03
C VAL A 276 11.58 0.58 -17.38
N ASN A 277 12.27 0.41 -16.25
CA ASN A 277 12.75 1.52 -15.44
C ASN A 277 14.17 1.95 -15.82
N ALA A 278 14.97 1.05 -16.39
CA ALA A 278 16.33 1.35 -16.78
C ALA A 278 16.80 0.48 -17.96
N VAL A 279 17.57 1.09 -18.86
CA VAL A 279 18.25 0.45 -19.98
C VAL A 279 19.68 0.99 -20.08
N LYS A 280 20.67 0.09 -20.15
CA LYS A 280 22.08 0.44 -20.31
C LYS A 280 22.75 -0.45 -21.35
N TRP A 281 23.62 0.16 -22.15
CA TRP A 281 24.42 -0.52 -23.17
C TRP A 281 25.86 -0.70 -22.67
N SER A 282 26.44 -1.87 -22.95
CA SER A 282 27.86 -2.16 -22.73
C SER A 282 28.69 -1.71 -23.93
N PRO A 283 29.59 -0.73 -23.78
CA PRO A 283 30.43 -0.28 -24.89
C PRO A 283 31.45 -1.34 -25.34
N ALA A 284 31.85 -2.26 -24.45
CA ALA A 284 32.86 -3.28 -24.75
C ALA A 284 32.28 -4.58 -25.33
N ASP A 285 31.17 -5.09 -24.78
CA ASP A 285 30.68 -6.45 -25.05
C ASP A 285 29.43 -6.50 -25.95
N GLY A 286 28.92 -5.35 -26.42
CA GLY A 286 27.71 -5.30 -27.26
C GLY A 286 26.46 -5.86 -26.57
N MET A 287 26.46 -5.87 -25.23
CA MET A 287 25.34 -6.34 -24.43
C MET A 287 24.46 -5.20 -23.96
N VAL A 288 23.18 -5.48 -23.77
CA VAL A 288 22.18 -4.55 -23.23
C VAL A 288 21.63 -5.12 -21.94
N ALA A 289 21.64 -4.32 -20.88
CA ALA A 289 20.97 -4.62 -19.63
C ALA A 289 19.65 -3.86 -19.56
N THR A 290 18.57 -4.56 -19.25
CA THR A 290 17.25 -3.97 -19.00
C THR A 290 16.75 -4.37 -17.61
N ALA A 291 16.16 -3.41 -16.90
CA ALA A 291 15.51 -3.65 -15.60
C ALA A 291 14.08 -3.11 -15.62
N GLY A 292 13.14 -3.90 -15.12
CA GLY A 292 11.72 -3.57 -15.13
C GLY A 292 11.02 -3.74 -13.80
N ALA A 293 9.77 -3.26 -13.74
CA ALA A 293 8.87 -3.39 -12.58
C ALA A 293 8.54 -4.86 -12.23
N ASP A 294 8.82 -5.80 -13.14
CA ASP A 294 8.74 -7.26 -12.91
C ASP A 294 9.84 -7.79 -11.95
N ARG A 295 10.66 -6.89 -11.38
CA ARG A 295 11.76 -7.16 -10.43
C ARG A 295 12.82 -8.11 -11.00
N LYS A 296 12.98 -8.11 -12.32
CA LYS A 296 14.00 -8.91 -13.01
C LYS A 296 14.96 -7.99 -13.75
N VAL A 297 16.22 -8.40 -13.81
CA VAL A 297 17.21 -7.82 -14.72
C VAL A 297 17.49 -8.83 -15.82
N LYS A 298 17.40 -8.39 -17.07
CA LYS A 298 17.63 -9.23 -18.24
C LYS A 298 18.83 -8.67 -19.00
N LEU A 299 19.75 -9.56 -19.37
CA LEU A 299 20.88 -9.24 -20.21
C LEU A 299 20.62 -9.81 -21.61
N TRP A 300 20.85 -8.95 -22.61
CA TRP A 300 20.62 -9.23 -24.01
C TRP A 300 21.93 -9.09 -24.75
N ASP A 301 22.32 -10.11 -25.50
CA ASP A 301 23.41 -10.00 -26.46
C ASP A 301 22.86 -9.42 -27.77
N ALA A 302 23.26 -8.20 -28.14
CA ALA A 302 22.78 -7.53 -29.35
C ALA A 302 23.22 -8.24 -30.65
N SER A 303 24.25 -9.09 -30.58
CA SER A 303 24.78 -9.82 -31.74
C SER A 303 24.10 -11.16 -31.99
N LYS A 304 23.60 -11.83 -30.93
CA LYS A 304 23.12 -13.23 -31.00
C LYS A 304 21.68 -13.44 -30.54
N GLY A 305 21.00 -12.41 -30.02
CA GLY A 305 19.61 -12.51 -29.56
C GLY A 305 19.39 -13.46 -28.38
N ASN A 306 20.48 -13.92 -27.74
CA ASN A 306 20.41 -14.85 -26.62
C ASN A 306 20.13 -14.10 -25.32
N LYS A 307 19.19 -14.66 -24.55
CA LYS A 307 18.65 -14.09 -23.31
C LYS A 307 19.30 -14.74 -22.11
N LEU A 308 20.05 -13.97 -21.34
CA LEU A 308 20.54 -14.38 -20.01
C LEU A 308 19.68 -13.69 -18.96
N ILE A 309 18.95 -14.47 -18.18
CA ILE A 309 18.06 -13.96 -17.13
C ILE A 309 18.81 -14.08 -15.80
N LEU A 310 19.12 -12.95 -15.17
CA LEU A 310 19.62 -12.93 -13.81
C LEU A 310 18.48 -12.51 -12.87
N THR A 311 17.97 -13.46 -12.09
CA THR A 311 16.98 -13.17 -11.05
C THR A 311 17.69 -12.75 -9.76
N GLY A 312 17.69 -11.46 -9.47
CA GLY A 312 18.23 -10.89 -8.23
C GLY A 312 17.42 -9.69 -7.78
N CYS A 313 16.81 -9.79 -6.60
CA CYS A 313 16.13 -8.68 -5.93
C CYS A 313 17.17 -7.72 -5.33
N ASN A 314 17.10 -6.45 -5.75
CA ASN A 314 17.20 -5.23 -4.94
C ASN A 314 17.72 -4.09 -5.82
N VAL A 315 17.20 -2.89 -5.58
CA VAL A 315 17.61 -1.64 -6.24
C VAL A 315 19.14 -1.40 -6.13
N LEU A 316 19.78 -1.99 -5.11
CA LEU A 316 21.23 -2.01 -4.93
C LEU A 316 22.00 -2.75 -6.06
N PHE A 317 21.39 -3.74 -6.71
CA PHE A 317 22.00 -4.51 -7.79
C PHE A 317 22.10 -3.70 -9.09
N LEU A 318 21.21 -2.72 -9.27
CA LEU A 318 21.20 -1.78 -10.40
C LEU A 318 22.42 -0.85 -10.33
N PHE A 319 22.75 -0.34 -9.14
CA PHE A 319 24.00 0.41 -8.87
C PHE A 319 25.25 -0.44 -9.08
N LEU A 320 25.19 -1.74 -8.75
CA LEU A 320 26.32 -2.65 -8.94
C LEU A 320 26.60 -2.95 -10.43
N ILE A 321 25.55 -3.00 -11.25
CA ILE A 321 25.66 -3.05 -12.72
C ILE A 321 26.20 -1.72 -13.26
N GLU A 322 25.76 -0.60 -12.70
CA GLU A 322 26.24 0.74 -13.05
C GLU A 322 27.75 0.88 -12.83
N LEU A 323 28.29 0.37 -11.72
CA LEU A 323 29.73 0.35 -11.46
C LEU A 323 30.49 -0.57 -12.41
N ARG A 324 29.96 -1.76 -12.75
CA ARG A 324 30.71 -2.75 -13.55
C ARG A 324 30.73 -2.43 -15.05
N PHE A 325 29.66 -1.85 -15.60
CA PHE A 325 29.59 -1.46 -17.01
C PHE A 325 30.18 -0.07 -17.31
N CYS A 326 30.40 0.76 -16.28
CA CYS A 326 31.09 2.05 -16.44
C CYS A 326 32.61 1.96 -16.21
N LEU A 327 33.09 0.91 -15.51
CA LEU A 327 34.52 0.71 -15.18
C LEU A 327 35.27 -0.32 -16.07
N SER A 328 34.64 -0.87 -17.12
CA SER A 328 35.29 -1.81 -18.06
C SER A 328 35.42 -1.18 -19.44
#